data_AF-X1U4K5-F1
#
_entry.id   AF-X1U4K5-F1
#
_cell.length_a   1.000
_cell.length_b   1.000
_cell.length_c   1.000
_cell.angle_alpha   90.00
_cell.angle_beta   90.00
_cell.angle_gamma   90.00
#
_symmetry.space_group_name_H-M   'P 1'
#
loop_
_entity.id
_entity.type
_entity.pdbx_description
1 polymer ?
#
loop_
_entity_poly.entity_id
_entity_poly.type
_entity_poly.pdbx_seq_one_letter_code
_entity_poly.pdbx_strand_id
1 'polypeptide(L)'
;MLKYKRVDIIDPKQGSDNLVDIIAGMAGKNRHIVSIATGGFGEDYLRLYRDAEQILDCDCILLTEAAPWLPMDLPLAEGQQVKVGLYPSADRVGNYQITIGYTETG
;
A
#
# COMPACT_ATOMS: atom_id res chain seq x y z
N MET A 1 -7.05 13.95 -11.81
CA MET A 1 -7.34 14.50 -10.46
C MET A 1 -6.68 13.63 -9.40
N LEU A 2 -6.08 14.22 -8.37
CA LEU A 2 -5.54 13.48 -7.22
C LEU A 2 -6.69 12.91 -6.38
N LYS A 3 -6.59 11.65 -6.01
CA LYS A 3 -7.57 10.88 -5.24
C LYS A 3 -6.83 10.08 -4.17
N TYR A 4 -7.54 9.71 -3.12
CA TYR A 4 -7.00 8.90 -2.03
C TYR A 4 -7.88 7.68 -1.79
N LYS A 5 -7.26 6.56 -1.47
CA LYS A 5 -7.96 5.34 -1.08
C LYS A 5 -7.26 4.72 0.12
N ARG A 6 -8.04 4.20 1.06
CA ARG A 6 -7.58 3.54 2.28
C ARG A 6 -8.12 2.13 2.35
N VAL A 7 -7.33 1.25 2.93
CA VAL A 7 -7.71 -0.10 3.35
C VAL A 7 -7.21 -0.34 4.76
N ASP A 8 -7.87 -1.25 5.46
CA ASP A 8 -7.45 -1.71 6.78
C ASP A 8 -6.92 -3.15 6.66
N ILE A 9 -5.81 -3.43 7.34
CA ILE A 9 -5.30 -4.78 7.60
C ILE A 9 -5.67 -5.13 9.05
N ILE A 10 -6.46 -6.18 9.22
CA ILE A 10 -6.99 -6.59 10.53
C ILE A 10 -6.09 -7.68 11.10
N ASP A 11 -5.65 -7.51 12.35
CA ASP A 11 -4.86 -8.48 13.13
C ASP A 11 -3.71 -9.14 12.33
N PRO A 12 -2.78 -8.35 11.74
CA PRO A 12 -1.77 -8.92 10.86
C PRO A 12 -0.86 -9.91 11.59
N LYS A 13 -0.62 -11.05 10.93
CA LYS A 13 0.11 -12.20 11.46
C LYS A 13 1.59 -12.17 11.15
N GLN A 14 2.39 -12.51 12.15
CA GLN A 14 3.84 -12.61 12.05
C GLN A 14 4.25 -13.55 10.93
N GLY A 15 5.30 -13.18 10.20
CA GLY A 15 5.93 -14.05 9.22
C GLY A 15 5.09 -14.27 7.95
N SER A 16 4.02 -13.50 7.76
CA SER A 16 3.13 -13.61 6.59
C SER A 16 2.87 -12.26 5.93
N ASP A 17 2.63 -12.30 4.63
CA ASP A 17 2.16 -11.14 3.86
C ASP A 17 0.67 -10.94 4.08
N ASN A 18 0.32 -10.00 4.94
CA ASN A 18 -1.07 -9.66 5.25
C ASN A 18 -1.61 -8.69 4.19
N LEU A 19 -1.93 -9.22 3.00
CA LEU A 19 -2.25 -8.44 1.81
C LEU A 19 -3.76 -8.25 1.61
N VAL A 20 -4.13 -7.07 1.11
CA VAL A 20 -5.48 -6.76 0.62
C VAL A 20 -5.42 -6.01 -0.71
N ASP A 21 -6.47 -6.16 -1.51
CA ASP A 21 -6.63 -5.43 -2.76
C ASP A 21 -6.91 -3.96 -2.50
N ILE A 22 -6.09 -3.07 -3.07
CA ILE A 22 -6.28 -1.62 -2.90
C ILE A 22 -6.77 -0.93 -4.16
N ILE A 23 -6.22 -1.24 -5.32
CA ILE A 23 -6.66 -0.63 -6.58
C ILE A 23 -6.30 -1.53 -7.75
N ALA A 24 -7.07 -1.42 -8.84
CA ALA A 24 -6.78 -2.09 -10.10
C ALA A 24 -6.72 -1.06 -11.23
N GLY A 25 -5.99 -1.35 -12.29
CA GLY A 25 -6.11 -0.63 -13.55
C GLY A 25 -7.46 -0.94 -14.20
N MET A 26 -8.05 0.06 -14.86
CA MET A 26 -9.40 -0.04 -15.42
C MET A 26 -9.41 0.49 -16.85
N ALA A 27 -10.18 -0.15 -17.73
CA ALA A 27 -10.36 0.29 -19.11
C ALA A 27 -10.75 1.77 -19.18
N GLY A 28 -10.05 2.53 -20.01
CA GLY A 28 -10.30 3.97 -20.21
C GLY A 28 -9.92 4.86 -19.02
N LYS A 29 -9.26 4.33 -17.98
CA LYS A 29 -8.73 5.10 -16.85
C LYS A 29 -7.23 4.93 -16.74
N ASN A 30 -6.50 6.04 -16.80
CA ASN A 30 -5.07 6.07 -16.55
C ASN A 30 -4.86 6.32 -15.05
N ARG A 31 -4.75 5.24 -14.28
CA ARG A 31 -4.46 5.31 -12.84
C ARG A 31 -2.96 5.28 -12.60
N HIS A 32 -2.51 6.15 -11.72
CA HIS A 32 -1.10 6.24 -11.34
C HIS A 32 -1.00 6.49 -9.83
N ILE A 33 -0.45 5.53 -9.08
CA ILE A 33 -0.17 5.70 -7.66
C ILE A 33 1.06 6.60 -7.50
N VAL A 34 0.89 7.68 -6.75
CA VAL A 34 1.91 8.72 -6.55
C VAL A 34 2.43 8.79 -5.12
N SER A 35 1.72 8.19 -4.17
CA SER A 35 2.18 8.05 -2.79
C SER A 35 1.54 6.89 -2.07
N ILE A 36 2.21 6.39 -1.05
CA ILE A 36 1.68 5.42 -0.09
C ILE A 36 2.08 5.80 1.33
N ALA A 37 1.20 5.57 2.28
CA ALA A 37 1.41 5.82 3.70
C ALA A 37 0.83 4.67 4.52
N THR A 38 1.41 4.43 5.69
CA THR A 38 0.86 3.52 6.69
C THR A 38 1.08 4.09 8.08
N GLY A 39 0.21 3.73 9.02
CA GLY A 39 0.41 4.00 10.45
C GLY A 39 1.18 2.89 11.16
N GLY A 40 2.05 2.16 10.45
CA GLY A 40 2.72 0.97 10.96
C GLY A 40 3.52 1.25 12.25
N PHE A 41 3.59 0.24 13.11
CA PHE A 41 4.40 0.28 14.32
C PHE A 41 5.82 -0.25 14.02
N GLY A 42 6.78 0.10 14.87
CA GLY A 42 8.20 -0.22 14.62
C GLY A 42 8.45 -1.71 14.31
N GLU A 43 9.36 -1.93 13.36
CA GLU A 43 9.82 -3.22 12.82
C GLU A 43 8.83 -3.96 11.90
N ASP A 44 7.68 -3.37 11.58
CA ASP A 44 6.80 -3.89 10.53
C ASP A 44 7.22 -3.36 9.16
N TYR A 45 7.05 -4.17 8.12
CA TYR A 45 7.39 -3.77 6.74
C TYR A 45 6.12 -3.51 5.93
N LEU A 46 6.04 -2.33 5.32
CA LEU A 46 5.06 -1.98 4.31
C LEU A 46 5.42 -2.64 2.99
N ARG A 47 4.48 -3.39 2.43
CA ARG A 47 4.65 -4.06 1.14
C ARG A 47 3.58 -3.67 0.13
N LEU A 48 4.00 -3.58 -1.12
CA LEU A 48 3.12 -3.37 -2.26
C LEU A 48 3.49 -4.36 -3.36
N TYR A 49 2.46 -4.98 -3.92
CA TYR A 49 2.56 -5.93 -5.02
C TYR A 49 1.74 -5.44 -6.21
N ARG A 50 2.24 -5.67 -7.43
CA ARG A 50 1.46 -5.58 -8.67
C ARG A 50 1.55 -6.92 -9.39
N ASP A 51 0.42 -7.52 -9.70
CA ASP A 51 0.35 -8.79 -10.45
C ASP A 51 1.25 -9.91 -9.85
N ALA A 52 1.31 -9.96 -8.51
CA ALA A 52 2.16 -10.86 -7.70
C ALA A 52 3.67 -10.53 -7.63
N GLU A 53 4.14 -9.50 -8.33
CA GLU A 53 5.51 -8.99 -8.17
C GLU A 53 5.57 -8.00 -7.00
N GLN A 54 6.51 -8.20 -6.08
CA GLN A 54 6.78 -7.25 -5.00
C GLN A 54 7.55 -6.05 -5.53
N ILE A 55 6.95 -4.86 -5.45
CA ILE A 55 7.54 -3.61 -5.93
C ILE A 55 8.07 -2.75 -4.77
N LEU A 56 7.49 -2.93 -3.58
CA LEU A 56 7.88 -2.20 -2.37
C LEU A 56 8.12 -3.16 -1.21
N ASP A 57 9.23 -2.95 -0.52
CA ASP A 57 9.49 -3.45 0.84
C ASP A 57 10.15 -2.31 1.62
N CYS A 58 9.40 -1.67 2.52
CA CYS A 58 9.88 -0.51 3.26
C CYS A 58 9.56 -0.67 4.74
N ASP A 59 10.55 -0.47 5.60
CA ASP A 59 10.33 -0.46 7.04
C ASP A 59 9.38 0.69 7.42
N CYS A 60 8.29 0.37 8.10
CA CYS A 60 7.29 1.34 8.53
C CYS A 60 7.88 2.43 9.43
N ILE A 61 8.99 2.15 10.14
CA ILE A 61 9.65 3.15 10.99
C ILE A 61 10.18 4.36 10.20
N LEU A 62 10.39 4.20 8.88
CA LEU A 62 10.83 5.28 8.01
C LEU A 62 9.69 6.25 7.67
N LEU A 63 8.43 5.85 7.91
CA LEU A 63 7.22 6.64 7.65
C LEU A 63 6.79 7.33 8.95
N THR A 64 7.46 8.44 9.25
CA THR A 64 7.26 9.20 10.50
C THR A 64 6.10 10.18 10.39
N GLU A 65 5.62 10.71 11.53
CA GLU A 65 4.61 11.79 11.53
C GLU A 65 5.02 13.00 10.69
N ALA A 66 6.32 13.31 10.62
CA ALA A 66 6.86 14.42 9.84
C ALA A 66 6.93 14.12 8.33
N ALA A 67 7.03 12.84 7.96
CA ALA A 67 7.09 12.38 6.57
C ALA A 67 6.30 11.07 6.40
N PRO A 68 4.96 11.09 6.51
CA PRO A 68 4.16 9.87 6.59
C PRO A 68 3.93 9.23 5.21
N TRP A 69 4.29 9.94 4.14
CA TRP A 69 4.05 9.53 2.75
C TRP A 69 5.35 9.18 2.06
N LEU A 70 5.44 7.94 1.60
CA LEU A 70 6.45 7.51 0.63
C LEU A 70 6.00 7.95 -0.78
N PRO A 71 6.80 8.76 -1.50
CA PRO A 71 6.54 9.06 -2.90
C PRO A 71 6.63 7.80 -3.76
N MET A 72 5.75 7.68 -4.76
CA MET A 72 5.68 6.55 -5.68
C MET A 72 5.60 7.04 -7.13
N ASP A 73 6.00 6.17 -8.06
CA ASP A 73 5.79 6.33 -9.50
C ASP A 73 5.34 4.98 -10.08
N LEU A 74 4.05 4.65 -9.89
CA LEU A 74 3.49 3.35 -10.27
C LEU A 74 2.25 3.50 -11.17
N PRO A 75 2.44 3.52 -12.51
CA PRO A 75 1.34 3.48 -13.46
C PRO A 75 0.67 2.10 -13.48
N LEU A 76 -0.65 2.10 -13.71
CA LEU A 76 -1.48 0.89 -13.78
C LEU A 76 -2.15 0.77 -15.14
N ALA A 77 -1.80 -0.29 -15.87
CA ALA A 77 -2.48 -0.68 -17.09
C ALA A 77 -3.77 -1.47 -16.80
N GLU A 78 -4.68 -1.53 -17.78
CA GLU A 78 -5.91 -2.32 -17.68
C GLU A 78 -5.60 -3.78 -17.32
N GLY A 79 -6.35 -4.34 -16.37
CA GLY A 79 -6.17 -5.71 -15.89
C GLY A 79 -5.13 -5.87 -14.78
N GLN A 80 -4.28 -4.87 -14.52
CA GLN A 80 -3.32 -4.95 -13.43
C GLN A 80 -3.98 -4.76 -12.07
N GLN A 81 -3.57 -5.56 -11.09
CA GLN A 81 -4.09 -5.49 -9.72
C GLN A 81 -2.98 -5.15 -8.74
N VAL A 82 -3.25 -4.17 -7.87
CA VAL A 82 -2.34 -3.77 -6.79
C VAL A 82 -2.88 -4.25 -5.45
N LYS A 83 -2.01 -4.96 -4.73
CA LYS A 83 -2.20 -5.36 -3.34
C LYS A 83 -1.23 -4.62 -2.45
N VAL A 84 -1.67 -4.27 -1.26
CA VAL A 84 -0.81 -3.71 -0.21
C VAL A 84 -1.01 -4.47 1.08
N GLY A 85 -0.01 -4.45 1.94
CA GLY A 85 -0.12 -5.10 3.23
C GLY A 85 1.06 -4.81 4.12
N LEU A 86 1.04 -5.48 5.27
CA LEU A 86 2.10 -5.46 6.25
C LEU A 86 2.71 -6.85 6.40
N TYR A 87 4.03 -6.86 6.54
CA TYR A 87 4.79 -8.00 7.02
C TYR A 87 5.31 -7.66 8.43
N PRO A 88 4.59 -8.07 9.48
CA PRO A 88 4.92 -7.64 10.82
C PRO A 88 5.98 -8.52 11.48
N SER A 89 6.81 -7.92 12.34
CA SER A 89 7.84 -8.66 13.10
C SER A 89 7.26 -9.52 14.23
N ALA A 90 6.02 -9.24 14.63
CA ALA A 90 5.25 -9.98 15.63
C ALA A 90 3.75 -9.97 15.30
N ASP A 91 2.99 -10.86 15.91
CA ASP A 91 1.53 -10.83 15.80
C ASP A 91 1.00 -9.49 16.32
N ARG A 92 0.16 -8.84 15.51
CA ARG A 92 -0.47 -7.58 15.86
C ARG A 92 -1.96 -7.79 16.16
N VAL A 93 -2.51 -6.92 16.99
CA VAL A 93 -3.96 -6.86 17.28
C VAL A 93 -4.47 -5.47 16.95
N GLY A 94 -5.57 -5.39 16.22
CA GLY A 94 -6.22 -4.16 15.79
C GLY A 94 -6.15 -3.92 14.28
N ASN A 95 -6.50 -2.70 13.89
CA ASN A 95 -6.61 -2.30 12.49
C ASN A 95 -5.43 -1.41 12.10
N TYR A 96 -4.74 -1.82 11.03
CA TYR A 96 -3.59 -1.12 10.50
C TYR A 96 -3.97 -0.51 9.16
N GLN A 97 -3.87 0.82 9.07
CA GLN A 97 -4.36 1.54 7.90
C GLN A 97 -3.26 1.76 6.89
N ILE A 98 -3.51 1.39 5.64
CA ILE A 98 -2.66 1.75 4.50
C ILE A 98 -3.46 2.66 3.60
N THR A 99 -2.88 3.81 3.25
CA THR A 99 -3.50 4.80 2.36
C THR A 99 -2.61 5.05 1.15
N ILE A 100 -3.20 5.09 -0.04
CA ILE A 100 -2.52 5.51 -1.27
C ILE A 100 -3.05 6.87 -1.73
N GLY A 101 -2.16 7.70 -2.25
CA GLY A 101 -2.49 8.79 -3.16
C GLY A 101 -2.33 8.31 -4.60
N TYR A 102 -3.31 8.57 -5.45
CA TYR A 102 -3.25 8.21 -6.87
C TYR A 102 -3.91 9.28 -7.73
N THR A 103 -3.39 9.46 -8.94
CA THR A 103 -4.05 10.27 -9.97
C THR A 103 -4.86 9.39 -10.89
N GLU A 104 -5.97 9.93 -11.38
CA GLU A 104 -6.78 9.30 -12.41
C GLU A 104 -7.15 10.34 -13.48
N THR A 105 -6.96 9.96 -14.74
CA THR A 105 -7.40 10.69 -15.94
C THR A 105 -8.08 9.74 -16.92
N GLY A 106 -8.87 10.29 -17.85
CA GLY A 106 -9.79 9.54 -18.71
C GLY A 106 -11.21 9.60 -18.19
#